data_AF-A0AA37LX95-F1
#
_entry.id   AF-A0AA37LX95-F1
#
_cell.length_a   1.000
_cell.length_b   1.000
_cell.length_c   1.000
_cell.angle_alpha   90.00
_cell.angle_beta   90.00
_cell.angle_gamma   90.00
#
_symmetry.space_group_name_H-M   'P 1'
#
loop_
_entity.id
_entity.type
_entity.pdbx_description
1 polymer ?
#
loop_
_entity_poly.entity_id
_entity_poly.type
_entity_poly.pdbx_seq_one_letter_code
_entity_poly.pdbx_strand_id
1 'polypeptide(L)'
;MATQYEAAVPNPLLHGPNADNARFLSGLVEALERDIASPPTEIPGVSQEYLDSLDRVSKKASARRKRFLDDQYPLVVELPCHSSHRFDLECVSPWLRSKGSCPMCRKDLTKKKEQVVVPDDEEENDDPDGLYA
;
A
#
# COMPACT_ATOMS: atom_id res chain seq x y z
N MET A 1 46.02 40.61 16.48
CA MET A 1 45.15 40.03 15.43
C MET A 1 44.29 38.98 16.09
N ALA A 2 42.98 39.21 16.17
CA ALA A 2 42.04 38.36 16.89
C ALA A 2 41.77 37.09 16.08
N THR A 3 42.05 35.92 16.67
CA THR A 3 41.60 34.64 16.15
C THR A 3 40.10 34.55 16.38
N GLN A 4 39.35 34.59 15.28
CA GLN A 4 37.90 34.45 15.31
C GLN A 4 37.57 33.02 15.74
N TYR A 5 36.91 32.93 16.89
CA TYR A 5 36.34 31.73 17.47
C TYR A 5 35.26 31.19 16.53
N GLU A 6 35.52 30.04 15.90
CA GLU A 6 34.52 29.26 15.17
C GLU A 6 33.38 28.88 16.12
N ALA A 7 32.18 29.38 15.84
CA ALA A 7 30.97 28.92 16.50
C ALA A 7 30.75 27.45 16.12
N ALA A 8 31.01 26.55 17.08
CA ALA A 8 30.72 25.14 16.93
C ALA A 8 29.22 24.96 16.64
N VAL A 9 28.90 24.42 15.45
CA VAL A 9 27.56 24.00 15.09
C VAL A 9 27.12 22.93 16.11
N PRO A 10 26.02 23.13 16.85
CA PRO A 10 25.62 22.19 17.89
C PRO A 10 25.33 20.82 17.26
N ASN A 11 26.06 19.80 17.72
CA ASN A 11 25.92 18.42 17.28
C ASN A 11 24.51 17.90 17.66
N PRO A 12 23.65 17.55 16.70
CA PRO A 12 22.27 17.14 16.98
C PRO A 12 22.16 15.80 17.71
N LEU A 13 23.26 15.06 17.87
CA LEU A 13 23.28 13.74 18.53
C LEU A 13 23.52 13.80 20.05
N LEU A 14 23.48 14.97 20.67
CA LEU A 14 23.69 15.18 22.12
C LEU A 14 22.41 15.59 22.88
N HIS A 15 21.21 15.21 22.43
CA HIS A 15 20.00 15.43 23.23
C HIS A 15 19.72 14.22 24.12
N GLY A 16 20.32 14.22 25.30
CA GLY A 16 19.87 13.42 26.43
C GLY A 16 18.46 13.82 26.89
N PRO A 17 17.95 13.21 27.98
CA PRO A 17 16.65 13.60 28.53
C PRO A 17 16.65 15.09 28.88
N ASN A 18 15.86 15.87 28.14
CA ASN A 18 15.63 17.30 28.35
C ASN A 18 14.13 17.52 28.65
N ALA A 19 13.80 18.56 29.41
CA ALA A 19 12.43 18.93 29.75
C ALA A 19 11.54 19.12 28.51
N ASP A 20 12.10 19.67 27.42
CA ASP A 20 11.37 19.86 26.16
C ASP A 20 11.02 18.51 25.50
N ASN A 21 11.97 17.57 25.48
CA ASN A 21 11.74 16.22 24.96
C ASN A 21 10.72 15.47 25.84
N ALA A 22 10.82 15.61 27.17
CA ALA A 22 9.87 14.98 28.10
C ALA A 22 8.44 15.50 27.88
N ARG A 23 8.28 16.82 27.70
CA ARG A 23 6.99 17.46 27.39
C ARG A 23 6.44 17.05 26.02
N PHE A 24 7.30 16.90 25.02
CA PHE A 24 6.89 16.41 23.70
C PHE A 24 6.42 14.96 23.77
N LEU A 25 7.19 14.08 24.43
CA LEU A 25 6.84 12.67 24.59
C LEU A 25 5.55 12.49 25.40
N SER A 26 5.34 13.28 26.47
CA SER A 26 4.06 13.25 27.21
C SER A 26 2.89 13.65 26.31
N GLY A 27 3.07 14.67 25.45
CA GLY A 27 2.06 15.05 24.47
C GLY A 27 1.74 13.97 23.43
N LEU A 28 2.74 13.19 22.99
CA LEU A 28 2.53 12.04 22.12
C LEU A 28 1.79 10.90 22.82
N VAL A 29 2.11 10.64 24.09
CA VAL A 29 1.41 9.62 24.90
C VAL A 29 -0.06 10.00 25.07
N GLU A 30 -0.36 11.25 25.43
CA GLU A 30 -1.74 11.73 25.54
C GLU A 30 -2.51 11.64 24.21
N ALA A 31 -1.83 11.89 23.08
CA ALA A 31 -2.45 11.73 21.77
C ALA A 31 -2.83 10.27 21.51
N LEU A 32 -1.94 9.33 21.80
CA LEU A 32 -2.22 7.90 21.68
C LEU A 32 -3.34 7.45 22.63
N GLU A 33 -3.39 7.96 23.86
CA GLU A 33 -4.47 7.65 24.82
C GLU A 33 -5.84 8.11 24.31
N ARG A 34 -5.92 9.29 23.68
CA ARG A 34 -7.15 9.78 23.03
C ARG A 34 -7.58 8.88 21.88
N ASP A 35 -6.65 8.46 21.02
CA ASP A 35 -6.93 7.56 19.90
C ASP A 35 -7.42 6.18 20.39
N ILE A 36 -6.87 5.67 21.50
CA ILE A 36 -7.32 4.44 22.15
C ILE A 36 -8.74 4.59 22.71
N ALA A 37 -9.05 5.73 23.34
CA ALA A 37 -10.36 6.00 23.92
C ALA A 37 -11.46 6.24 22.87
N SER A 38 -11.09 6.56 21.64
CA SER A 38 -12.01 6.81 20.51
C SER A 38 -11.50 6.12 19.25
N PRO A 39 -11.55 4.77 19.21
CA PRO A 39 -11.04 4.03 18.07
C PRO A 39 -11.83 4.37 16.80
N PRO A 40 -11.20 4.39 15.62
CA PRO A 40 -11.89 4.63 14.36
C PRO A 40 -12.95 3.55 14.12
N THR A 41 -14.16 3.97 13.75
CA THR A 41 -15.31 3.08 13.51
C THR A 41 -15.22 2.31 12.20
N GLU A 42 -14.39 2.78 11.27
CA GLU A 42 -14.21 2.20 9.94
C GLU A 42 -12.73 1.97 9.64
N ILE A 43 -12.43 0.82 9.04
CA ILE A 43 -11.10 0.50 8.56
C ILE A 43 -10.99 1.06 7.14
N PRO A 44 -10.06 1.98 6.85
CA PRO A 44 -9.91 2.60 5.53
C PRO A 44 -9.25 1.66 4.51
N GLY A 45 -9.39 0.34 4.68
CA GLY A 45 -8.76 -0.64 3.81
C GLY A 45 -9.54 -0.88 2.53
N VAL A 46 -8.93 -1.65 1.63
CA VAL A 46 -9.63 -2.19 0.44
C VAL A 46 -10.39 -3.46 0.78
N SER A 47 -11.46 -3.75 0.03
CA SER A 47 -12.26 -4.96 0.19
C SER A 47 -11.55 -6.20 -0.39
N GLN A 48 -12.08 -7.39 -0.10
CA GLN A 48 -11.53 -8.63 -0.66
C GLN A 48 -11.68 -8.66 -2.18
N GLU A 49 -12.81 -8.17 -2.69
CA GLU A 49 -13.10 -8.10 -4.13
C GLU A 49 -12.09 -7.23 -4.87
N TYR A 50 -11.58 -6.16 -4.22
CA TYR A 50 -10.51 -5.36 -4.78
C TYR A 50 -9.21 -6.16 -4.94
N LEU A 51 -8.84 -6.94 -3.92
CA LEU A 51 -7.64 -7.78 -3.96
C LEU A 51 -7.72 -8.83 -5.06
N ASP A 52 -8.89 -9.45 -5.22
CA ASP A 52 -9.11 -10.49 -6.22
C ASP A 52 -9.06 -9.93 -7.65
N SER A 53 -9.35 -8.64 -7.84
CA SER A 53 -9.28 -7.94 -9.13
C SER A 53 -7.87 -7.45 -9.52
N LEU A 54 -6.86 -7.59 -8.65
CA LEU A 54 -5.50 -7.15 -8.95
C LEU A 54 -4.87 -8.01 -10.06
N ASP A 55 -4.08 -7.36 -10.94
CA ASP A 55 -3.44 -8.03 -12.06
C ASP A 55 -2.36 -9.01 -11.59
N ARG A 56 -2.37 -10.22 -12.17
CA ARG A 56 -1.46 -11.32 -11.81
C ARG A 56 -0.27 -11.33 -12.75
N VAL A 57 0.93 -11.32 -12.18
CA VAL A 57 2.16 -11.26 -12.97
C VAL A 57 2.94 -12.57 -12.86
N SER A 58 3.42 -13.09 -13.98
CA SER A 58 4.23 -14.31 -13.99
C SER A 58 5.60 -14.14 -13.29
N LYS A 59 6.10 -15.23 -12.67
CA LYS A 59 7.35 -15.27 -11.88
C LYS A 59 8.57 -14.70 -12.65
N LYS A 60 8.58 -14.87 -13.98
CA LYS A 60 9.67 -14.42 -14.88
C LYS A 60 9.84 -12.89 -14.96
N ALA A 61 8.83 -12.11 -14.58
CA ALA A 61 8.88 -10.65 -14.68
C ALA A 61 9.40 -9.95 -13.41
N SER A 62 9.65 -10.68 -12.31
CA SER A 62 10.10 -10.07 -11.04
C SER A 62 11.62 -9.96 -10.96
N ALA A 63 12.17 -8.82 -11.38
CA ALA A 63 13.62 -8.60 -11.51
C ALA A 63 14.41 -8.45 -10.19
N ARG A 64 13.92 -8.92 -9.03
CA ARG A 64 14.70 -8.87 -7.78
C ARG A 64 14.23 -9.90 -6.76
N ARG A 65 15.19 -10.60 -6.14
CA ARG A 65 14.98 -11.67 -5.15
C ARG A 65 14.26 -11.12 -3.92
N LYS A 66 12.94 -11.29 -3.86
CA LYS A 66 12.09 -11.05 -2.69
C LYS A 66 11.85 -12.40 -2.01
N ARG A 67 11.72 -12.43 -0.68
CA ARG A 67 11.58 -13.67 0.14
C ARG A 67 10.40 -14.57 -0.30
N PHE A 68 9.37 -14.01 -0.94
CA PHE A 68 8.25 -14.80 -1.47
C PHE A 68 8.63 -15.67 -2.68
N LEU A 69 9.74 -15.39 -3.38
CA LEU A 69 10.15 -16.18 -4.55
C LEU A 69 10.67 -17.57 -4.19
N ASP A 70 10.99 -17.78 -2.91
CA ASP A 70 11.37 -19.06 -2.34
C ASP A 70 10.16 -20.00 -2.19
N ASP A 71 8.94 -19.48 -2.33
CA ASP A 71 7.74 -20.31 -2.44
C ASP A 71 7.72 -21.07 -3.79
N GLN A 72 7.18 -22.29 -3.73
CA GLN A 72 6.98 -23.16 -4.89
C GLN A 72 5.96 -22.54 -5.85
N TYR A 73 4.95 -21.84 -5.35
CA TYR A 73 3.88 -21.23 -6.16
C TYR A 73 3.54 -19.80 -5.70
N PRO A 74 4.45 -18.81 -5.87
CA PRO A 74 4.20 -17.46 -5.43
C PRO A 74 3.11 -16.79 -6.26
N LEU A 75 2.11 -16.22 -5.60
CA LEU A 75 1.01 -15.52 -6.25
C LEU A 75 1.31 -14.03 -6.32
N VAL A 76 1.98 -13.60 -7.39
CA VAL A 76 2.44 -12.22 -7.54
C VAL A 76 1.38 -11.34 -8.17
N VAL A 77 1.06 -10.24 -7.49
CA VAL A 77 0.16 -9.19 -7.98
C VAL A 77 0.90 -7.87 -8.19
N GLU A 78 0.41 -7.09 -9.15
CA GLU A 78 0.88 -5.72 -9.42
C GLU A 78 -0.13 -4.69 -8.90
N LEU A 79 0.35 -3.72 -8.10
CA LEU A 79 -0.51 -2.64 -7.63
C LEU A 79 -0.65 -1.54 -8.70
N PRO A 80 -1.83 -0.92 -8.86
CA PRO A 80 -2.12 0.03 -9.95
C PRO A 80 -1.40 1.39 -9.79
N CYS A 81 -0.56 1.53 -8.77
CA CYS A 81 0.20 2.75 -8.52
C CYS A 81 1.49 2.84 -9.35
N HIS A 82 2.17 1.73 -9.62
CA HIS A 82 3.38 1.67 -10.43
C HIS A 82 3.71 0.21 -10.80
N SER A 83 4.23 -0.03 -12.01
CA SER A 83 4.50 -1.40 -12.51
C SER A 83 5.60 -2.17 -11.76
N SER A 84 6.46 -1.46 -11.03
CA SER A 84 7.46 -2.09 -10.16
C SER A 84 6.93 -2.51 -8.79
N HIS A 85 5.70 -2.09 -8.43
CA HIS A 85 5.09 -2.38 -7.13
C HIS A 85 4.38 -3.73 -7.16
N ARG A 86 5.21 -4.77 -7.20
CA ARG A 86 4.79 -6.17 -7.23
C ARG A 86 5.01 -6.83 -5.88
N PHE A 87 4.00 -7.52 -5.39
CA PHE A 87 4.05 -8.22 -4.11
C PHE A 87 3.42 -9.60 -4.27
N ASP A 88 3.77 -10.49 -3.36
CA ASP A 88 2.96 -11.68 -3.16
C ASP A 88 1.61 -11.27 -2.54
N LEU A 89 0.52 -11.89 -3.01
CA LEU A 89 -0.84 -11.56 -2.62
C LEU A 89 -1.04 -11.76 -1.12
N GLU A 90 -0.54 -12.85 -0.54
CA GLU A 90 -0.71 -13.14 0.88
C GLU A 90 0.09 -12.16 1.74
N CYS A 91 1.26 -11.74 1.27
CA CYS A 91 2.09 -10.75 1.98
C CYS A 91 1.46 -9.35 1.99
N VAL A 92 0.81 -8.93 0.91
CA VAL A 92 0.30 -7.56 0.76
C VAL A 92 -1.15 -7.40 1.22
N SER A 93 -1.93 -8.48 1.21
CA SER A 93 -3.36 -8.45 1.55
C SER A 93 -3.67 -7.89 2.94
N PRO A 94 -2.99 -8.30 4.03
CA PRO A 94 -3.25 -7.74 5.37
C PRO A 94 -3.02 -6.24 5.42
N TRP A 95 -1.97 -5.76 4.75
CA TRP A 95 -1.66 -4.33 4.71
C TRP A 95 -2.74 -3.53 3.98
N LEU A 96 -3.17 -3.99 2.80
CA LEU A 96 -4.16 -3.30 1.98
C LEU A 96 -5.54 -3.29 2.64
N ARG A 97 -5.94 -4.38 3.30
CA ARG A 97 -7.21 -4.47 4.05
C ARG A 97 -7.25 -3.60 5.31
N SER A 98 -6.09 -3.21 5.84
CA SER A 98 -6.03 -2.33 7.04
C SER A 98 -5.73 -0.88 6.73
N LYS A 99 -4.87 -0.60 5.75
CA LYS A 99 -4.36 0.75 5.46
C LYS A 99 -4.77 1.30 4.11
N GLY A 100 -5.22 0.45 3.18
CA GLY A 100 -5.67 0.87 1.86
C GLY A 100 -4.61 1.59 1.02
N SER A 101 -3.31 1.48 1.35
CA SER A 101 -2.25 2.25 0.69
C SER A 101 -1.08 1.37 0.26
N CYS A 102 -0.38 1.78 -0.80
CA CYS A 102 0.79 1.05 -1.28
C CYS A 102 1.93 1.07 -0.23
N PRO A 103 2.53 -0.10 0.14
CA PRO A 103 3.65 -0.15 1.09
C PRO A 103 4.91 0.60 0.65
N MET A 104 5.08 0.83 -0.66
CA MET A 104 6.28 1.46 -1.23
C MET A 104 6.13 2.97 -1.40
N CYS A 105 5.00 3.43 -1.94
CA CYS A 105 4.80 4.85 -2.26
C CYS A 105 3.66 5.54 -1.50
N ARG A 106 2.97 4.82 -0.60
CA ARG A 106 1.83 5.32 0.19
C ARG A 106 0.65 5.84 -0.63
N LYS A 107 0.60 5.56 -1.94
CA LYS A 107 -0.56 5.91 -2.79
C LYS A 107 -1.80 5.22 -2.23
N ASP A 108 -2.86 5.98 -2.04
CA ASP A 108 -4.17 5.50 -1.61
C ASP A 108 -4.82 4.69 -2.74
N LEU A 109 -5.27 3.49 -2.40
CA LEU A 109 -5.84 2.47 -3.28
C LEU A 109 -7.33 2.22 -2.99
N THR A 110 -7.92 2.93 -2.01
CA THR A 110 -9.34 2.81 -1.65
C THR A 110 -10.29 3.42 -2.68
N LYS A 111 -9.80 4.40 -3.45
CA LYS A 111 -10.58 5.10 -4.47
C LYS A 111 -10.62 4.26 -5.74
N LYS A 112 -11.71 3.52 -5.94
CA LYS A 112 -12.00 2.82 -7.21
C LYS A 112 -11.92 3.82 -8.36
N LYS A 113 -11.18 3.46 -9.41
CA LYS A 113 -11.34 4.10 -10.72
C LYS A 113 -12.69 3.61 -11.25
N GLU A 114 -13.64 4.52 -11.43
CA GLU A 114 -14.96 4.24 -12.01
C GLU A 114 -14.77 3.38 -13.26
N GLN A 115 -15.34 2.18 -13.27
CA GLN A 115 -15.33 1.33 -14.45
C GLN A 115 -16.38 1.91 -15.40
N VAL A 116 -15.94 2.50 -16.50
CA VAL A 116 -16.84 2.92 -17.59
C VAL A 116 -17.45 1.63 -18.15
N VAL A 117 -18.70 1.38 -17.81
CA VAL A 117 -19.53 0.34 -18.43
C VAL A 117 -19.69 0.75 -19.89
N VAL A 118 -18.98 0.07 -20.79
CA VAL A 118 -19.31 0.12 -22.22
C VAL A 118 -20.60 -0.68 -22.36
N PRO A 119 -21.71 -0.08 -22.85
CA PRO A 119 -22.91 -0.86 -23.13
C PRO A 119 -22.59 -1.89 -24.23
N ASP A 120 -22.91 -3.14 -23.94
CA ASP A 120 -22.89 -4.24 -24.90
C ASP A 120 -24.14 -4.09 -25.77
N ASP A 121 -23.97 -3.59 -27.00
CA ASP A 121 -25.01 -3.62 -28.02
C ASP A 121 -25.11 -5.06 -28.54
N GLU A 122 -25.89 -5.90 -27.86
CA GLU A 122 -26.27 -7.23 -28.33
C GLU A 122 -27.31 -7.10 -29.47
N GLU A 123 -26.85 -6.81 -30.69
CA GLU A 123 -27.67 -6.92 -31.90
C GLU A 123 -27.72 -8.39 -32.35
N GLU A 124 -28.85 -9.02 -32.03
CA GLU A 124 -29.48 -10.21 -32.63
C GLU A 124 -28.93 -10.59 -34.03
N ASN A 125 -28.35 -11.79 -34.15
CA ASN A 125 -28.36 -12.55 -35.40
C ASN A 125 -28.55 -14.04 -35.09
N ASP A 126 -29.80 -14.48 -35.28
CA ASP A 126 -30.23 -15.86 -35.49
C ASP A 126 -29.44 -16.52 -36.64
N ASP A 127 -28.78 -17.65 -36.39
CA ASP A 127 -28.36 -18.58 -37.45
C ASP A 127 -28.76 -20.02 -37.09
N PRO A 128 -29.98 -20.45 -37.47
CA PRO A 128 -30.48 -21.79 -37.19
C PRO A 128 -30.30 -22.74 -38.40
N ASP A 129 -29.08 -23.17 -38.76
CA ASP A 129 -28.87 -24.43 -39.52
C ASP A 129 -27.39 -24.85 -39.62
N GLY A 130 -27.04 -26.11 -39.32
CA GLY A 130 -25.62 -26.52 -39.37
C GLY A 130 -25.20 -27.96 -39.06
N LEU A 131 -26.00 -28.96 -39.45
CA LEU A 131 -25.56 -30.32 -39.85
C LEU A 131 -24.77 -31.23 -38.85
N TYR A 132 -25.49 -32.20 -38.25
CA TYR A 132 -24.95 -33.54 -38.02
C TYR A 132 -25.78 -34.55 -38.84
N ALA A 133 -25.14 -35.18 -39.82
CA ALA A 133 -25.59 -36.39 -40.52
C ALA A 133 -24.52 -37.47 -40.32
#